data_AF-A0A3D3WGW5-F1
#
_entry.id   AF-A0A3D3WGW5-F1
#
_cell.length_a   1.000
_cell.length_b   1.000
_cell.length_c   1.000
_cell.angle_alpha   90.00
_cell.angle_beta   90.00
_cell.angle_gamma   90.00
#
_symmetry.space_group_name_H-M   'P 1'
#
loop_
_entity.id
_entity.type
_entity.pdbx_description
1 polymer ?
#
loop_
_entity_poly.entity_id
_entity_poly.type
_entity_poly.pdbx_seq_one_letter_code
_entity_poly.pdbx_strand_id
1 'polypeptide(L)'
;LVAIASGRRDKALASIAGLSSPVEFMSIDEVAACCDVIVDCAPKSVFRDIAIEAFSRGRILVTVSGAGILANEDIEDMARKNGGQLVLATGALLGLDAVRAAAEGNIHSVRMITRKPPNALKDAPHIINNNISLDRLNGAIQV
;
A
#
# COMPACT_ATOMS: atom_id res chain seq x y z
N LEU A 1 1.85 18.88 -0.33
CA LEU A 1 0.97 18.21 0.65
C LEU A 1 0.10 19.29 1.26
N VAL A 2 -1.23 19.18 1.17
CA VAL A 2 -2.15 20.21 1.69
C VAL A 2 -2.94 19.71 2.90
N ALA A 3 -3.19 18.40 2.98
CA ALA A 3 -3.89 17.75 4.08
C ALA A 3 -3.30 16.38 4.41
N ILE A 4 -3.54 15.90 5.62
CA ILE A 4 -3.17 14.56 6.09
C ILE A 4 -4.28 13.95 6.96
N ALA A 5 -4.56 12.67 6.75
CA ALA A 5 -5.37 11.83 7.63
C ALA A 5 -4.50 10.70 8.20
N SER A 6 -4.64 10.42 9.50
CA SER A 6 -3.86 9.36 10.16
C SER A 6 -4.54 8.88 11.44
N GLY A 7 -4.54 7.56 11.67
CA GLY A 7 -4.96 6.98 12.95
C GLY A 7 -4.02 7.29 14.13
N ARG A 8 -2.87 7.93 13.88
CA ARG A 8 -1.91 8.37 14.90
C ARG A 8 -1.69 9.88 14.80
N ARG A 9 -2.55 10.65 15.46
CA ARG A 9 -2.57 12.12 15.41
C ARG A 9 -1.22 12.74 15.79
N ASP A 10 -0.70 12.43 16.98
CA ASP A 10 0.52 13.08 17.49
C ASP A 10 1.73 12.81 16.59
N LYS A 11 1.87 11.57 16.10
CA LYS A 11 2.94 11.21 15.17
C LYS A 11 2.79 11.93 13.82
N ALA A 12 1.58 12.08 13.32
CA ALA A 12 1.32 12.80 12.07
C ALA A 12 1.66 14.29 12.23
N LEU A 13 1.19 14.93 13.30
CA LEU A 13 1.49 16.33 13.60
C LEU A 13 3.00 16.57 13.74
N ALA A 14 3.72 15.68 14.45
CA ALA A 14 5.17 15.75 14.55
C ALA A 14 5.87 15.59 13.19
N SER A 15 5.34 14.74 12.30
CA SER A 15 5.94 14.49 10.97
C SER A 15 5.75 15.66 10.01
N ILE A 16 4.65 16.42 10.12
CA ILE A 16 4.36 17.57 9.26
C ILE A 16 4.90 18.90 9.80
N ALA A 17 5.31 18.97 11.07
CA ALA A 17 5.76 20.20 11.73
C ALA A 17 6.97 20.87 11.05
N GLY A 18 7.80 20.10 10.34
CA GLY A 18 8.97 20.61 9.63
C GLY A 18 8.72 21.04 8.17
N LEU A 19 7.49 20.94 7.68
CA LEU A 19 7.16 21.29 6.30
C LEU A 19 7.04 22.81 6.14
N SER A 20 7.54 23.34 5.02
CA SER A 20 7.53 24.78 4.73
C SER A 20 6.13 25.34 4.44
N SER A 21 5.16 24.48 4.15
CA SER A 21 3.77 24.86 3.90
C SER A 21 2.87 24.25 4.98
N PRO A 22 1.85 24.99 5.45
CA PRO A 22 0.89 24.44 6.40
C PRO A 22 0.18 23.23 5.79
N VAL A 23 0.02 22.18 6.62
CA VAL A 23 -0.70 20.96 6.26
C VAL A 23 -1.79 20.75 7.30
N GLU A 24 -3.03 20.64 6.84
CA GLU A 24 -4.17 20.43 7.73
C GLU A 24 -4.32 18.96 8.12
N PHE A 25 -4.59 18.69 9.39
CA PHE A 25 -4.95 17.36 9.86
C PHE A 25 -6.46 17.22 9.85
N MET A 26 -6.99 16.26 9.08
CA MET A 26 -8.43 16.08 8.86
C MET A 26 -8.79 14.60 8.69
N SER A 27 -10.08 14.28 8.55
CA SER A 27 -10.57 12.92 8.30
C SER A 27 -10.28 12.47 6.85
N ILE A 28 -10.49 11.18 6.56
CA ILE A 28 -10.31 10.63 5.21
C ILE A 28 -11.28 11.28 4.21
N ASP A 29 -12.54 11.49 4.61
CA ASP A 29 -13.56 12.10 3.75
C ASP A 29 -13.27 13.59 3.48
N GLU A 30 -12.77 14.33 4.48
CA GLU A 30 -12.37 15.73 4.34
C GLU A 30 -11.18 15.86 3.38
N VAL A 31 -10.19 14.95 3.47
CA VAL A 31 -9.07 14.89 2.50
C VAL A 31 -9.61 14.68 1.09
N ALA A 32 -10.50 13.69 0.90
CA ALA A 32 -11.04 13.38 -0.43
C ALA A 32 -11.94 14.50 -0.99
N ALA A 33 -12.53 15.31 -0.12
CA ALA A 33 -13.30 16.49 -0.50
C ALA A 33 -12.42 17.63 -1.02
N CYS A 34 -11.28 17.91 -0.38
CA CYS A 34 -10.43 19.06 -0.68
C CYS A 34 -9.23 18.77 -1.59
N CYS A 35 -8.87 17.49 -1.80
CA CYS A 35 -7.71 17.09 -2.60
C CYS A 35 -8.12 16.44 -3.94
N ASP A 36 -7.39 16.76 -5.01
CA ASP A 36 -7.56 16.11 -6.31
C ASP A 36 -6.79 14.78 -6.42
N VAL A 37 -5.68 14.66 -5.68
CA VAL A 37 -4.81 13.49 -5.63
C VAL A 37 -4.62 13.05 -4.17
N ILE A 38 -5.00 11.81 -3.88
CA ILE A 38 -4.85 11.16 -2.58
C ILE A 38 -3.68 10.17 -2.67
N VAL A 39 -2.78 10.20 -1.69
CA VAL A 39 -1.67 9.26 -1.57
C VAL A 39 -1.89 8.36 -0.36
N ASP A 40 -2.15 7.09 -0.61
CA ASP A 40 -2.36 6.06 0.41
C ASP A 40 -1.05 5.40 0.85
N CYS A 41 -0.77 5.52 2.15
CA CYS A 41 0.31 4.85 2.87
C CYS A 41 -0.23 4.18 4.16
N ALA A 42 -1.53 3.92 4.24
CA ALA A 42 -2.18 3.37 5.42
C ALA A 42 -2.04 1.84 5.49
N PRO A 43 -2.30 1.22 6.67
CA PRO A 43 -2.40 -0.23 6.77
C PRO A 43 -3.53 -0.77 5.86
N LYS A 44 -3.37 -2.02 5.39
CA LYS A 44 -4.35 -2.71 4.52
C LYS A 44 -5.79 -2.61 5.02
N SER A 45 -6.01 -2.62 6.33
CA SER A 45 -7.35 -2.55 6.95
C SER A 45 -8.11 -1.27 6.65
N VAL A 46 -7.43 -0.19 6.26
CA VAL A 46 -8.03 1.14 6.00
C VAL A 46 -8.13 1.43 4.49
N PHE A 47 -7.50 0.61 3.65
CA PHE A 47 -7.41 0.83 2.21
C PHE A 47 -8.78 1.04 1.55
N ARG A 48 -9.77 0.21 1.93
CA ARG A 48 -11.12 0.26 1.35
C ARG A 48 -11.79 1.60 1.60
N ASP A 49 -11.71 2.11 2.84
CA ASP A 49 -12.34 3.38 3.22
C ASP A 49 -11.73 4.55 2.43
N ILE A 50 -10.41 4.54 2.27
CA ILE A 50 -9.70 5.54 1.45
C ILE A 50 -10.14 5.46 -0.02
N ALA A 51 -10.23 4.25 -0.58
CA ALA A 51 -10.64 4.03 -1.96
C ALA A 51 -12.09 4.49 -2.21
N ILE A 52 -13.01 4.20 -1.29
CA ILE A 52 -14.41 4.64 -1.39
C ILE A 52 -14.50 6.17 -1.38
N GLU A 53 -13.85 6.83 -0.43
CA GLU A 53 -13.90 8.30 -0.34
C GLU A 53 -13.25 8.97 -1.55
N ALA A 54 -12.12 8.45 -2.03
CA ALA A 54 -11.45 8.97 -3.21
C ALA A 54 -12.29 8.78 -4.48
N PHE A 55 -12.76 7.55 -4.75
CA PHE A 55 -13.41 7.24 -6.02
C PHE A 55 -14.86 7.70 -6.10
N SER A 56 -15.60 7.76 -5.00
CA SER A 56 -16.95 8.36 -4.99
C SER A 56 -16.95 9.83 -5.45
N ARG A 57 -15.79 10.49 -5.39
CA ARG A 57 -15.57 11.88 -5.79
C ARG A 57 -14.76 12.03 -7.09
N GLY A 58 -14.52 10.93 -7.81
CA GLY A 58 -13.75 10.93 -9.06
C GLY A 58 -12.29 11.35 -8.89
N ARG A 59 -11.68 11.11 -7.72
CA ARG A 59 -10.30 11.52 -7.43
C ARG A 59 -9.26 10.52 -7.94
N ILE A 60 -8.02 10.98 -8.00
CA ILE A 60 -6.85 10.13 -8.24
C ILE A 60 -6.40 9.55 -6.90
N LEU A 61 -6.31 8.21 -6.83
CA LEU A 61 -5.74 7.50 -5.69
C LEU A 61 -4.41 6.85 -6.10
N VAL A 62 -3.31 7.32 -5.50
CA VAL A 62 -2.00 6.69 -5.60
C VAL A 62 -1.78 5.81 -4.38
N THR A 63 -1.53 4.52 -4.57
CA THR A 63 -1.27 3.57 -3.48
C THR A 63 -0.03 2.74 -3.76
N VAL A 64 0.68 2.35 -2.71
CA VAL A 64 1.73 1.30 -2.78
C VAL A 64 1.18 -0.10 -2.43
N SER A 65 -0.11 -0.20 -2.11
CA SER A 65 -0.74 -1.39 -1.56
C SER A 65 -1.37 -2.26 -2.65
N GLY A 66 -0.55 -3.03 -3.37
CA GLY A 66 -1.06 -4.05 -4.31
C GLY A 66 -1.95 -5.08 -3.60
N ALA A 67 -1.61 -5.46 -2.36
CA ALA A 67 -2.43 -6.36 -1.54
C ALA A 67 -3.75 -5.73 -1.06
N GLY A 68 -3.84 -4.40 -1.01
CA GLY A 68 -5.08 -3.68 -0.76
C GLY A 68 -6.03 -3.79 -1.95
N ILE A 69 -5.51 -3.57 -3.16
CA ILE A 69 -6.25 -3.71 -4.43
C ILE A 69 -6.78 -5.14 -4.57
N LEU A 70 -5.91 -6.15 -4.45
CA LEU A 70 -6.30 -7.56 -4.59
C LEU A 70 -7.32 -8.03 -3.54
N ALA A 71 -7.45 -7.34 -2.41
CA ALA A 71 -8.44 -7.68 -1.39
C ALA A 71 -9.79 -6.95 -1.57
N ASN A 72 -9.87 -6.06 -2.57
CA ASN A 72 -11.01 -5.19 -2.83
C ASN A 72 -11.22 -5.10 -4.35
N GLU A 73 -11.51 -6.22 -5.00
CA GLU A 73 -11.56 -6.33 -6.47
C GLU A 73 -12.56 -5.34 -7.13
N ASP A 74 -13.56 -4.87 -6.39
CA ASP A 74 -14.57 -3.91 -6.85
C ASP A 74 -14.07 -2.46 -6.99
N ILE A 75 -12.92 -2.11 -6.40
CA ILE A 75 -12.46 -0.71 -6.35
C ILE A 75 -11.98 -0.19 -7.72
N GLU A 76 -11.50 -1.06 -8.60
CA GLU A 76 -11.12 -0.68 -9.97
C GLU A 76 -12.35 -0.26 -10.79
N ASP A 77 -13.44 -1.01 -10.67
CA ASP A 77 -14.72 -0.69 -11.32
C ASP A 77 -15.34 0.58 -10.72
N MET A 78 -15.23 0.76 -9.41
CA MET A 78 -15.66 1.98 -8.72
C MET A 78 -14.92 3.22 -9.25
N ALA A 79 -13.59 3.13 -9.40
CA ALA A 79 -12.80 4.21 -9.97
C ALA A 79 -13.30 4.54 -11.39
N ARG A 80 -13.44 3.52 -12.25
CA ARG A 80 -13.89 3.68 -13.65
C ARG A 80 -15.27 4.32 -13.75
N LYS A 81 -16.23 3.86 -12.92
CA LYS A 81 -17.63 4.34 -12.94
C LYS A 81 -17.76 5.81 -12.57
N ASN A 82 -16.93 6.29 -11.64
CA ASN A 82 -17.03 7.64 -11.09
C ASN A 82 -16.00 8.61 -11.68
N GLY A 83 -15.26 8.20 -12.71
CA GLY A 83 -14.23 9.04 -13.34
C GLY A 83 -12.96 9.22 -12.50
N GLY A 84 -12.76 8.37 -11.49
CA GLY A 84 -11.54 8.33 -10.68
C GLY A 84 -10.42 7.54 -11.35
N GLN A 85 -9.23 7.61 -10.77
CA GLN A 85 -8.05 6.91 -11.28
C GLN A 85 -7.31 6.20 -10.16
N LEU A 86 -7.12 4.89 -10.30
CA LEU A 86 -6.25 4.10 -9.42
C LEU A 86 -4.84 4.04 -10.01
N VAL A 87 -3.84 4.42 -9.22
CA VAL A 87 -2.42 4.35 -9.56
C VAL A 87 -1.70 3.48 -8.54
N LEU A 88 -1.30 2.27 -8.96
CA LEU A 88 -0.39 1.44 -8.17
C LEU A 88 1.06 1.92 -8.40
N ALA A 89 1.64 2.54 -7.37
CA ALA A 89 3.06 2.85 -7.34
C ALA A 89 3.88 1.56 -7.18
N THR A 90 5.08 1.53 -7.76
CA THR A 90 5.92 0.32 -7.81
C THR A 90 6.28 -0.24 -6.43
N GLY A 91 6.34 0.63 -5.41
CA GLY A 91 6.66 0.26 -4.04
C GLY A 91 8.03 -0.44 -3.96
N ALA A 92 8.08 -1.57 -3.25
CA ALA A 92 9.30 -2.36 -3.07
C ALA A 92 9.65 -3.25 -4.29
N LEU A 93 8.78 -3.34 -5.29
CA LEU A 93 9.02 -4.12 -6.49
C LEU A 93 9.73 -3.25 -7.53
N LEU A 94 11.03 -3.49 -7.73
CA LEU A 94 11.76 -2.90 -8.84
C LEU A 94 11.35 -3.58 -10.15
N GLY A 95 11.33 -2.84 -11.24
CA GLY A 95 11.08 -3.41 -12.57
C GLY A 95 9.60 -3.66 -12.90
N LEU A 96 8.64 -3.01 -12.23
CA LEU A 96 7.22 -3.14 -12.61
C LEU A 96 6.96 -2.64 -14.04
N ASP A 97 7.73 -1.64 -14.48
CA ASP A 97 7.81 -1.20 -15.87
C ASP A 97 8.29 -2.32 -16.82
N ALA A 98 9.34 -3.06 -16.46
CA ALA A 98 9.81 -4.22 -17.22
C ALA A 98 8.77 -5.36 -17.24
N VAL A 99 8.06 -5.60 -16.13
CA VAL A 99 6.95 -6.57 -16.08
C VAL A 99 5.79 -6.12 -16.97
N ARG A 100 5.44 -4.82 -16.98
CA ARG A 100 4.43 -4.26 -17.89
C ARG A 100 4.86 -4.41 -19.35
N ALA A 101 6.11 -4.10 -19.67
CA ALA A 101 6.64 -4.28 -21.03
C ALA A 101 6.63 -5.77 -21.46
N ALA A 102 6.98 -6.69 -20.56
CA ALA A 102 6.88 -8.12 -20.83
C ALA A 102 5.43 -8.59 -21.03
N ALA A 103 4.47 -7.93 -20.38
CA ALA A 103 3.04 -8.21 -20.52
C ALA A 103 2.43 -7.74 -21.85
N GLU A 104 3.18 -7.00 -22.68
CA GLU A 104 2.80 -6.75 -24.10
C GLU A 104 2.85 -8.05 -24.93
N GLY A 105 3.61 -9.05 -24.46
CA GLY A 105 3.58 -10.42 -24.97
C GLY A 105 2.82 -11.37 -24.04
N ASN A 106 3.10 -12.67 -24.14
CA ASN A 106 2.53 -13.66 -23.22
C ASN A 106 3.52 -14.02 -22.10
N ILE A 107 3.19 -13.68 -20.86
CA ILE A 107 3.98 -14.10 -19.69
C ILE A 107 3.57 -15.53 -19.31
N HIS A 108 4.45 -16.50 -19.59
CA HIS A 108 4.20 -17.91 -19.22
C HIS A 108 4.42 -18.21 -17.73
N SER A 109 5.36 -17.53 -17.09
CA SER A 109 5.64 -17.70 -15.66
C SER A 109 6.36 -16.49 -15.07
N VAL A 110 6.12 -16.22 -13.79
CA VAL A 110 6.85 -15.24 -12.98
C VAL A 110 7.39 -15.94 -11.75
N ARG A 111 8.68 -15.75 -11.44
CA ARG A 111 9.29 -16.26 -10.21
C ARG A 111 9.72 -15.09 -9.33
N MET A 112 9.01 -14.87 -8.23
CA MET A 112 9.37 -13.89 -7.21
C MET A 112 10.07 -14.58 -6.04
N ILE A 113 11.29 -14.14 -5.70
CA ILE A 113 12.07 -14.70 -4.59
C ILE A 113 12.31 -13.60 -3.55
N THR A 114 11.78 -13.80 -2.35
CA THR A 114 12.05 -12.93 -1.20
C THR A 114 12.87 -13.70 -0.17
N ARG A 115 14.04 -13.16 0.20
CA ARG A 115 14.87 -13.72 1.28
C ARG A 115 14.72 -12.86 2.52
N LYS A 116 14.29 -13.47 3.63
CA LYS A 116 14.22 -12.82 4.94
C LYS A 116 15.13 -13.56 5.92
N PRO A 117 15.82 -12.86 6.82
CA PRO A 117 16.50 -13.53 7.90
C PRO A 117 15.46 -14.29 8.76
N PRO A 118 15.83 -15.44 9.36
CA PRO A 118 14.89 -16.26 10.13
C PRO A 118 14.14 -15.47 11.21
N ASN A 119 14.84 -14.58 11.92
CA ASN A 119 14.22 -13.72 12.94
C ASN A 119 13.08 -12.82 12.41
N ALA A 120 13.08 -12.46 11.12
CA ALA A 120 12.00 -11.68 10.50
C ALA A 120 10.76 -12.53 10.15
N LEU A 121 10.81 -13.85 10.38
CA LEU A 121 9.71 -14.79 10.16
C LEU A 121 9.11 -15.32 11.47
N LYS A 122 9.65 -14.96 12.64
CA LYS A 122 9.21 -15.50 13.95
C LYS A 122 7.71 -15.35 14.20
N ASP A 123 7.13 -14.24 13.74
CA ASP A 123 5.72 -13.90 13.94
C ASP A 123 4.84 -14.37 12.76
N ALA A 124 5.40 -15.09 11.79
CA ALA A 124 4.62 -15.60 10.67
C ALA A 124 3.63 -16.66 11.15
N PRO A 125 2.35 -16.61 10.72
CA PRO A 125 1.32 -17.55 11.20
C PRO A 125 1.73 -19.02 11.07
N HIS A 126 2.41 -19.39 9.98
CA HIS A 126 2.89 -20.75 9.77
C HIS A 126 3.93 -21.20 10.82
N ILE A 127 4.83 -20.32 11.23
CA ILE A 127 5.87 -20.62 12.23
C ILE A 127 5.25 -20.85 13.60
N ILE A 128 4.32 -19.96 14.00
CA ILE A 128 3.59 -20.06 15.27
C ILE A 128 2.71 -21.32 15.30
N ASN A 129 1.87 -21.51 14.28
CA ASN A 129 0.89 -22.61 14.25
C ASN A 129 1.54 -23.99 14.25
N ASN A 130 2.79 -24.11 13.78
CA ASN A 130 3.54 -25.36 13.74
C ASN A 130 4.60 -25.48 14.84
N ASN A 131 4.65 -24.56 15.81
CA ASN A 131 5.65 -24.54 16.89
C ASN A 131 7.11 -24.66 16.39
N ILE A 132 7.42 -24.00 15.27
CA ILE A 132 8.76 -24.04 14.67
C ILE A 132 9.66 -23.05 15.41
N SER A 133 10.70 -23.53 16.09
CA SER A 133 11.73 -22.64 16.65
C SER A 133 12.67 -22.18 15.54
N LEU A 134 12.84 -20.85 15.44
CA LEU A 134 13.82 -20.21 14.56
C LEU A 134 15.08 -19.78 15.32
N ASP A 135 15.18 -20.15 16.61
CA ASP A 135 16.30 -19.79 17.45
C ASP A 135 17.59 -20.36 16.86
N ARG A 136 18.66 -19.57 16.88
CA ARG A 136 20.00 -19.91 16.34
C ARG A 136 20.10 -19.99 14.81
N LEU A 137 19.04 -19.68 14.07
CA LEU A 137 19.12 -19.52 12.62
C LEU A 137 19.57 -18.08 12.29
N ASN A 138 20.89 -17.88 12.22
CA ASN A 138 21.50 -16.54 12.11
C ASN A 138 21.76 -16.09 10.65
N GLY A 139 21.35 -16.86 9.65
CA GLY A 139 21.56 -16.55 8.24
C GLY A 139 20.63 -17.31 7.30
N ALA A 140 20.61 -16.93 6.03
CA ALA A 140 19.93 -17.71 5.00
C ALA A 140 20.71 -19.01 4.77
N ILE A 141 20.19 -20.12 5.29
CA ILE A 141 20.64 -21.46 4.91
C ILE A 141 19.91 -21.84 3.63
N GLN A 142 20.66 -22.04 2.55
CA GLN A 142 20.15 -22.65 1.34
C GLN A 142 20.01 -24.15 1.65
N VAL A 143 18.77 -24.63 1.74
CA VAL A 143 18.47 -26.06 1.78
C VAL A 143 18.27 -26.53 0.35
#